data_AF-A0A2F0A3E5-F1
#
_entry.id   AF-A0A2F0A3E5-F1
#
_cell.length_a   1.000
_cell.length_b   1.000
_cell.length_c   1.000
_cell.angle_alpha   90.00
_cell.angle_beta   90.00
_cell.angle_gamma   90.00
#
_symmetry.space_group_name_H-M   'P 1'
#
loop_
_entity.id
_entity.type
_entity.pdbx_description
1 polymer ?
#
loop_
_entity_poly.entity_id
_entity_poly.type
_entity_poly.pdbx_seq_one_letter_code
_entity_poly.pdbx_strand_id
1 'polypeptide(L)'
;MKMKYLKMALLGAMLGNSVTHADNHSAIELKKTEGNKISVKIKGEHFTTYHYGKERAKPILYPVLGPKNKRMVRDWPIKKDSPNEAHDHPHHESIWYTHGDVNGISFWHVGEKMGKIHHKKFLKSGKNEIITENDWISPKGELQCSDTTSIKFMSLPNGGRGIDYTVTLRATNGDVKFGDTKEGSMGIRTHPALRMKGKVATGKAINNNGVSGGGVWG
;
A
#
# COMPACT_ATOMS: atom_id res chain seq x y z
N MET A 1 68.06 28.08 -24.81
CA MET A 1 67.26 28.55 -23.65
C MET A 1 66.12 27.56 -23.43
N LYS A 2 66.21 26.70 -22.39
CA LYS A 2 65.25 25.62 -22.12
C LYS A 2 64.07 26.18 -21.32
N MET A 3 62.86 26.19 -21.89
CA MET A 3 61.64 26.60 -21.18
C MET A 3 60.83 25.35 -20.81
N LYS A 4 60.84 25.01 -19.51
CA LYS A 4 60.06 23.92 -18.91
C LYS A 4 58.61 24.40 -18.76
N TYR A 5 57.66 23.76 -19.44
CA TYR A 5 56.24 23.94 -19.14
C TYR A 5 55.82 22.95 -18.06
N LEU A 6 55.45 23.50 -16.90
CA LEU A 6 54.96 22.79 -15.72
C LEU A 6 53.52 22.32 -15.99
N LYS A 7 53.28 21.01 -15.81
CA LYS A 7 51.94 20.41 -15.84
C LYS A 7 51.15 20.90 -14.64
N MET A 8 50.05 21.63 -14.86
CA MET A 8 49.07 21.94 -13.81
C MET A 8 47.84 21.05 -14.05
N ALA A 9 47.77 19.92 -13.33
CA ALA A 9 46.57 19.10 -13.27
C ALA A 9 45.64 19.68 -12.20
N LEU A 10 44.53 20.30 -12.63
CA LEU A 10 43.45 20.70 -11.74
C LEU A 10 42.64 19.46 -11.38
N LEU A 11 42.90 18.87 -10.21
CA LEU A 11 42.06 17.82 -9.65
C LEU A 11 40.86 18.48 -8.96
N GLY A 12 39.77 18.69 -9.71
CA GLY A 12 38.51 19.15 -9.16
C GLY A 12 37.86 18.05 -8.33
N ALA A 13 37.99 18.12 -7.01
CA ALA A 13 37.24 17.27 -6.10
C ALA A 13 35.75 17.64 -6.17
N MET A 14 34.96 16.90 -6.95
CA MET A 14 33.51 16.93 -6.82
C MET A 14 33.15 16.28 -5.48
N LEU A 15 32.97 17.10 -4.45
CA LEU A 15 32.25 16.69 -3.24
C LEU A 15 30.80 16.42 -3.64
N GLY A 16 30.52 15.18 -4.02
CA GLY A 16 29.16 14.69 -4.09
C GLY A 16 28.57 14.77 -2.70
N ASN A 17 27.73 15.78 -2.46
CA ASN A 17 26.86 15.80 -1.31
C ASN A 17 25.86 14.66 -1.48
N SER A 18 26.22 13.48 -0.97
CA SER A 18 25.26 12.43 -0.67
C SER A 18 24.29 13.03 0.34
N VAL A 19 23.15 13.52 -0.14
CA VAL A 19 22.03 13.90 0.73
C VAL A 19 21.54 12.60 1.35
N THR A 20 22.14 12.25 2.48
CA THR A 20 21.54 11.30 3.40
C THR A 20 20.26 11.96 3.90
N HIS A 21 19.13 11.60 3.27
CA HIS A 21 17.83 11.89 3.87
C HIS A 21 17.80 11.15 5.19
N ALA A 22 18.02 11.88 6.29
CA ALA A 22 17.71 11.38 7.60
C ALA A 22 16.20 11.09 7.61
N ASP A 23 15.84 9.81 7.47
CA ASP A 23 14.50 9.31 7.73
C ASP A 23 14.14 9.78 9.14
N ASN A 24 13.36 10.87 9.25
CA ASN A 24 13.05 11.50 10.52
C ASN A 24 11.93 10.68 11.22
N HIS A 25 12.35 9.52 11.72
CA HIS A 25 11.65 8.56 12.59
C HIS A 25 10.71 9.20 13.61
N SER A 26 11.17 10.31 14.18
CA SER A 26 10.58 11.04 15.30
C SER A 26 9.18 11.59 15.03
N ALA A 27 8.77 11.69 13.77
CA ALA A 27 7.47 12.24 13.39
C ALA A 27 6.35 11.21 13.28
N ILE A 28 6.63 9.91 13.35
CA ILE A 28 5.65 8.86 13.06
C ILE A 28 5.21 8.18 14.36
N GLU A 29 3.91 8.06 14.54
CA GLU A 29 3.31 7.41 15.70
C GLU A 29 2.37 6.30 15.25
N LEU A 30 2.59 5.10 15.76
CA LEU A 30 1.70 3.95 15.60
C LEU A 30 1.04 3.66 16.95
N LYS A 31 -0.29 3.72 17.01
CA LYS A 31 -1.06 3.45 18.22
C LYS A 31 -2.09 2.36 17.95
N LYS A 32 -2.00 1.26 18.70
CA LYS A 32 -3.08 0.26 18.75
C LYS A 32 -4.34 0.92 19.31
N THR A 33 -5.47 0.68 18.67
CA THR A 33 -6.79 1.18 19.07
C THR A 33 -7.77 0.01 19.17
N GLU A 34 -8.93 0.25 19.75
CA GLU A 34 -10.00 -0.74 19.84
C GLU A 34 -10.42 -1.29 18.47
N GLY A 35 -10.95 -2.52 18.47
CA GLY A 35 -11.48 -3.16 17.27
C GLY A 35 -10.42 -3.59 16.26
N ASN A 36 -9.27 -4.09 16.73
CA ASN A 36 -8.19 -4.65 15.88
C ASN A 36 -7.69 -3.65 14.82
N LYS A 37 -7.21 -2.50 15.31
CA LYS A 37 -6.74 -1.38 14.49
C LYS A 37 -5.42 -0.81 15.01
N ILE A 38 -4.58 -0.31 14.10
CA ILE A 38 -3.43 0.54 14.41
C ILE A 38 -3.61 1.87 13.69
N SER A 39 -3.84 2.95 14.43
CA SER A 39 -3.81 4.31 13.91
C SER A 39 -2.37 4.73 13.67
N VAL A 40 -2.11 5.31 12.50
CA VAL A 40 -0.83 5.88 12.10
C VAL A 40 -0.98 7.39 12.00
N LYS A 41 -0.10 8.12 12.68
CA LYS A 41 0.02 9.57 12.56
C LYS A 41 1.39 9.96 12.03
N ILE A 42 1.43 11.07 11.31
CA ILE A 42 2.68 11.73 10.87
C ILE A 42 2.60 13.18 11.34
N LYS A 43 3.56 13.63 12.15
CA LYS A 43 3.63 14.96 12.77
C LYS A 43 2.33 15.31 13.53
N GLY A 44 1.81 14.36 14.30
CA GLY A 44 0.57 14.50 15.08
C GLY A 44 -0.75 14.41 14.28
N GLU A 45 -0.69 14.49 12.95
CA GLU A 45 -1.87 14.40 12.08
C GLU A 45 -2.18 12.95 11.69
N HIS A 46 -3.47 12.59 11.60
CA HIS A 46 -3.85 11.26 11.14
C HIS A 46 -3.41 11.04 9.68
N PHE A 47 -2.75 9.91 9.44
CA PHE A 47 -2.33 9.51 8.10
C PHE A 47 -3.19 8.37 7.58
N THR A 48 -3.24 7.27 8.31
CA THR A 48 -4.01 6.08 7.94
C THR A 48 -4.29 5.21 9.15
N THR A 49 -5.15 4.21 8.99
CA THR A 49 -5.33 3.14 9.99
C THR A 49 -5.15 1.79 9.31
N TYR A 50 -4.32 0.94 9.90
CA TYR A 50 -4.25 -0.48 9.55
C TYR A 50 -5.37 -1.21 10.27
N HIS A 51 -6.31 -1.76 9.51
CA HIS A 51 -7.41 -2.59 10.03
C HIS A 51 -7.07 -4.05 9.78
N TYR A 52 -7.08 -4.86 10.83
CA TYR A 52 -6.69 -6.28 10.76
C TYR A 52 -7.69 -7.21 11.46
N GLY A 53 -8.86 -6.68 11.83
CA GLY A 53 -9.92 -7.47 12.44
C GLY A 53 -10.56 -8.46 11.46
N LYS A 54 -11.08 -9.56 12.03
CA LYS A 54 -11.68 -10.68 11.27
C LYS A 54 -13.05 -10.35 10.69
N GLU A 55 -13.61 -9.18 10.98
CA GLU A 55 -14.83 -8.68 10.34
C GLU A 55 -14.63 -8.36 8.85
N ARG A 56 -13.37 -8.20 8.40
CA ARG A 56 -13.00 -8.01 7.00
C ARG A 56 -12.43 -9.29 6.40
N ALA A 57 -12.51 -9.40 5.09
CA ALA A 57 -11.92 -10.52 4.35
C ALA A 57 -10.39 -10.47 4.31
N LYS A 58 -9.79 -9.29 4.50
CA LYS A 58 -8.34 -9.08 4.47
C LYS A 58 -7.94 -7.82 5.26
N PRO A 59 -6.67 -7.71 5.71
CA PRO A 59 -6.17 -6.47 6.28
C PRO A 59 -6.10 -5.34 5.24
N ILE A 60 -6.41 -4.11 5.66
CA ILE A 60 -6.43 -2.94 4.78
C ILE A 60 -5.83 -1.70 5.46
N LEU A 61 -5.41 -0.72 4.67
CA LEU A 61 -5.16 0.65 5.15
C LEU A 61 -6.31 1.58 4.77
N TYR A 62 -7.00 2.17 5.74
CA TYR A 62 -8.08 3.13 5.51
C TYR A 62 -8.35 4.03 6.73
N PRO A 63 -8.68 5.33 6.58
CA PRO A 63 -8.54 6.12 5.35
C PRO A 63 -7.07 6.27 4.98
N VAL A 64 -6.78 6.89 3.83
CA VAL A 64 -5.41 7.34 3.50
C VAL A 64 -5.47 8.83 3.22
N LEU A 65 -4.85 9.60 4.10
CA LEU A 65 -4.85 11.06 4.08
C LEU A 65 -3.49 11.59 3.60
N GLY A 66 -3.49 12.21 2.43
CA GLY A 66 -2.34 12.93 1.90
C GLY A 66 -2.08 14.26 2.62
N PRO A 67 -1.18 15.09 2.09
CA PRO A 67 -0.92 16.42 2.61
C PRO A 67 -2.20 17.25 2.74
N LYS A 68 -2.27 18.12 3.77
CA LYS A 68 -3.45 18.94 4.07
C LYS A 68 -4.73 18.12 4.31
N ASN A 69 -4.58 16.90 4.84
CA ASN A 69 -5.66 15.96 5.16
C ASN A 69 -6.58 15.63 3.97
N LYS A 70 -6.05 15.68 2.74
CA LYS A 70 -6.81 15.31 1.53
C LYS A 70 -6.94 13.79 1.44
N ARG A 71 -8.17 13.31 1.30
CA ARG A 71 -8.47 11.88 1.14
C ARG A 71 -7.99 11.38 -0.22
N MET A 72 -7.15 10.34 -0.24
CA MET A 72 -6.52 9.80 -1.46
C MET A 72 -7.23 8.57 -2.03
N VAL A 73 -7.93 7.84 -1.17
CA VAL A 73 -8.66 6.60 -1.47
C VAL A 73 -10.16 6.84 -1.41
N ARG A 74 -10.95 5.96 -2.01
CA ARG A 74 -12.42 6.05 -1.87
C ARG A 74 -12.88 5.61 -0.47
N ASP A 75 -14.11 5.98 -0.13
CA ASP A 75 -14.73 5.61 1.16
C ASP A 75 -15.57 4.34 1.09
N TRP A 76 -16.29 4.09 0.00
CA TRP A 76 -17.06 2.86 -0.15
C TRP A 76 -16.14 1.62 -0.19
N PRO A 77 -16.49 0.49 0.44
CA PRO A 77 -17.68 0.25 1.27
C PRO A 77 -17.50 0.59 2.75
N ILE A 78 -16.34 1.07 3.18
CA ILE A 78 -15.99 1.24 4.59
C ILE A 78 -16.79 2.36 5.25
N LYS A 79 -16.97 3.49 4.56
CA LYS A 79 -17.86 4.59 4.96
C LYS A 79 -18.95 4.77 3.90
N LYS A 80 -20.19 4.41 4.27
CA LYS A 80 -21.31 4.23 3.33
C LYS A 80 -21.94 5.53 2.85
N ASP A 81 -22.00 6.55 3.69
CA ASP A 81 -22.76 7.78 3.41
C ASP A 81 -21.93 8.88 2.73
N SER A 82 -20.75 8.53 2.21
CA SER A 82 -19.87 9.51 1.58
C SER A 82 -20.36 9.89 0.18
N PRO A 83 -20.42 11.19 -0.15
CA PRO A 83 -21.00 11.64 -1.41
C PRO A 83 -20.14 11.24 -2.60
N ASN A 84 -20.79 11.04 -3.75
CA ASN A 84 -20.16 10.73 -5.04
C ASN A 84 -19.40 9.40 -5.08
N GLU A 85 -19.66 8.51 -4.13
CA GLU A 85 -19.16 7.14 -4.16
C GLU A 85 -20.01 6.27 -5.11
N ALA A 86 -19.33 5.37 -5.80
CA ALA A 86 -20.02 4.32 -6.54
C ALA A 86 -20.20 3.15 -5.58
N HIS A 87 -21.42 2.64 -5.45
CA HIS A 87 -21.73 1.45 -4.64
C HIS A 87 -21.45 0.16 -5.41
N ASP A 88 -20.29 0.10 -6.04
CA ASP A 88 -19.80 -1.00 -6.86
C ASP A 88 -18.61 -1.68 -6.18
N HIS A 89 -18.30 -2.91 -6.61
CA HIS A 89 -17.09 -3.64 -6.22
C HIS A 89 -16.83 -3.56 -4.70
N PRO A 90 -17.69 -4.15 -3.85
CA PRO A 90 -17.58 -4.05 -2.39
C PRO A 90 -16.29 -4.69 -1.84
N HIS A 91 -15.52 -5.39 -2.66
CA HIS A 91 -14.23 -5.96 -2.31
C HIS A 91 -13.05 -4.97 -2.48
N HIS A 92 -13.26 -3.80 -3.12
CA HIS A 92 -12.22 -2.78 -3.26
C HIS A 92 -12.18 -1.86 -2.04
N GLU A 93 -11.47 -2.30 -0.99
CA GLU A 93 -11.42 -1.68 0.32
C GLU A 93 -10.12 -0.86 0.53
N SER A 94 -9.97 0.27 -0.18
CA SER A 94 -8.86 1.22 -0.03
C SER A 94 -7.49 0.71 -0.50
N ILE A 95 -6.58 0.30 0.39
CA ILE A 95 -5.25 -0.24 0.05
C ILE A 95 -5.13 -1.62 0.68
N TRP A 96 -4.85 -2.64 -0.12
CA TRP A 96 -4.76 -4.03 0.31
C TRP A 96 -3.80 -4.84 -0.57
N TYR A 97 -3.39 -6.01 -0.07
CA TYR A 97 -2.67 -7.01 -0.85
C TYR A 97 -3.45 -8.33 -0.82
N THR A 98 -3.64 -8.94 -1.97
CA THR A 98 -4.31 -10.24 -2.13
C THR A 98 -3.97 -10.84 -3.49
N HIS A 99 -4.76 -11.78 -4.00
CA HIS A 99 -4.72 -12.20 -5.40
C HIS A 99 -6.07 -12.81 -5.84
N GLY A 100 -6.35 -12.78 -7.14
CA GLY A 100 -7.64 -13.22 -7.69
C GLY A 100 -7.81 -14.73 -7.83
N ASP A 101 -6.72 -15.50 -7.92
CA ASP A 101 -6.75 -16.96 -7.97
C ASP A 101 -5.53 -17.58 -7.28
N VAL A 102 -5.72 -18.11 -6.07
CA VAL A 102 -4.72 -18.91 -5.37
C VAL A 102 -5.29 -20.31 -5.14
N ASN A 103 -4.67 -21.31 -5.76
CA ASN A 103 -5.16 -22.71 -5.73
C ASN A 103 -6.63 -22.86 -6.18
N GLY A 104 -7.08 -22.06 -7.16
CA GLY A 104 -8.47 -22.05 -7.64
C GLY A 104 -9.41 -21.21 -6.78
N ILE A 105 -8.90 -20.47 -5.79
CA ILE A 105 -9.70 -19.71 -4.82
C ILE A 105 -9.44 -18.21 -5.00
N SER A 106 -10.52 -17.44 -5.12
CA SER A 106 -10.42 -15.98 -5.11
C SER A 106 -10.29 -15.45 -3.68
N PHE A 107 -9.18 -14.77 -3.40
CA PHE A 107 -8.99 -13.93 -2.21
C PHE A 107 -9.27 -12.44 -2.48
N TRP A 108 -9.40 -12.07 -3.75
CA TRP A 108 -9.75 -10.71 -4.18
C TRP A 108 -11.20 -10.34 -3.85
N HIS A 109 -12.16 -11.20 -4.18
CA HIS A 109 -13.58 -10.96 -3.93
C HIS A 109 -13.97 -11.21 -2.46
N VAL A 110 -15.15 -10.73 -2.07
CA VAL A 110 -15.74 -10.97 -0.75
C VAL A 110 -17.03 -11.77 -0.90
N GLY A 111 -17.22 -12.79 -0.06
CA GLY A 111 -18.39 -13.66 -0.09
C GLY A 111 -18.12 -15.01 0.60
N GLU A 112 -19.16 -15.82 0.76
CA GLU A 112 -19.06 -17.11 1.46
C GLU A 112 -18.16 -18.12 0.74
N LYS A 113 -18.11 -18.07 -0.60
CA LYS A 113 -17.26 -18.94 -1.43
C LYS A 113 -15.87 -18.35 -1.71
N MET A 114 -15.47 -17.30 -0.99
CA MET A 114 -14.20 -16.61 -1.20
C MET A 114 -13.22 -16.89 -0.06
N GLY A 115 -11.93 -16.91 -0.40
CA GLY A 115 -10.87 -17.02 0.59
C GLY A 115 -10.75 -15.75 1.44
N LYS A 116 -10.18 -15.89 2.63
CA LYS A 116 -9.92 -14.78 3.55
C LYS A 116 -8.46 -14.78 3.98
N ILE A 117 -7.89 -13.58 4.10
CA ILE A 117 -6.55 -13.36 4.63
C ILE A 117 -6.73 -12.90 6.08
N HIS A 118 -6.28 -13.72 7.02
CA HIS A 118 -6.40 -13.43 8.44
C HIS A 118 -5.06 -12.98 9.01
N HIS A 119 -5.05 -11.80 9.61
CA HIS A 119 -3.94 -11.41 10.47
C HIS A 119 -3.81 -12.42 11.61
N LYS A 120 -2.65 -13.08 11.66
CA LYS A 120 -2.33 -14.10 12.65
C LYS A 120 -1.66 -13.48 13.86
N LYS A 121 -0.57 -12.73 13.62
CA LYS A 121 0.17 -12.03 14.67
C LYS A 121 1.04 -10.91 14.11
N PHE A 122 1.40 -9.98 14.99
CA PHE A 122 2.50 -9.05 14.75
C PHE A 122 3.83 -9.77 14.94
N LEU A 123 4.71 -9.68 13.94
CA LEU A 123 6.13 -10.00 14.10
C LEU A 123 6.90 -8.80 14.64
N LYS A 124 6.47 -7.59 14.27
CA LYS A 124 7.00 -6.32 14.78
C LYS A 124 5.93 -5.24 14.68
N SER A 125 5.80 -4.43 15.71
CA SER A 125 5.11 -3.13 15.64
C SER A 125 6.08 -2.08 16.15
N GLY A 126 6.80 -1.45 15.23
CA GLY A 126 7.87 -0.50 15.52
C GLY A 126 7.41 0.96 15.46
N LYS A 127 8.38 1.89 15.48
CA LYS A 127 8.12 3.34 15.45
C LYS A 127 7.40 3.81 14.18
N ASN A 128 7.67 3.19 13.03
CA ASN A 128 7.09 3.58 11.75
C ASN A 128 6.76 2.39 10.83
N GLU A 129 6.77 1.17 11.36
CA GLU A 129 6.66 -0.04 10.57
C GLU A 129 5.78 -1.08 11.28
N ILE A 130 4.91 -1.71 10.51
CA ILE A 130 4.08 -2.85 10.94
C ILE A 130 4.56 -4.07 10.15
N ILE A 131 5.01 -5.12 10.85
CA ILE A 131 5.32 -6.42 10.25
C ILE A 131 4.38 -7.47 10.83
N THR A 132 3.70 -8.18 9.94
CA THR A 132 2.65 -9.15 10.28
C THR A 132 2.92 -10.48 9.62
N GLU A 133 2.46 -11.55 10.27
CA GLU A 133 2.23 -12.83 9.64
C GLU A 133 0.73 -12.97 9.41
N ASN A 134 0.33 -13.39 8.21
CA ASN A 134 -1.06 -13.54 7.82
C ASN A 134 -1.29 -14.93 7.21
N ASP A 135 -2.42 -15.56 7.53
CA ASP A 135 -2.82 -16.86 7.00
C ASP A 135 -3.88 -16.68 5.90
N TRP A 136 -3.69 -17.33 4.76
CA TRP A 136 -4.64 -17.33 3.64
C TRP A 136 -5.52 -18.58 3.77
N ILE A 137 -6.77 -18.40 4.16
CA ILE A 137 -7.72 -19.46 4.50
C ILE A 137 -8.77 -19.62 3.40
N SER A 138 -9.01 -20.87 2.97
CA SER A 138 -10.04 -21.22 2.00
C SER A 138 -11.45 -21.02 2.56
N PRO A 139 -12.49 -21.00 1.71
CA PRO A 139 -13.89 -21.03 2.16
C PRO A 139 -14.23 -22.20 3.08
N LYS A 140 -13.48 -23.31 2.98
CA LYS A 140 -13.65 -24.51 3.80
C LYS A 140 -12.88 -24.46 5.13
N GLY A 141 -12.15 -23.37 5.39
CA GLY A 141 -11.35 -23.22 6.61
C GLY A 141 -9.93 -23.79 6.50
N GLU A 142 -9.49 -24.19 5.31
CA GLU A 142 -8.19 -24.82 5.10
C GLU A 142 -7.12 -23.76 4.81
N LEU A 143 -5.97 -23.85 5.48
CA LEU A 143 -4.81 -23.00 5.17
C LEU A 143 -4.30 -23.29 3.75
N GLN A 144 -4.15 -22.26 2.93
CA GLN A 144 -3.61 -22.37 1.57
C GLN A 144 -2.14 -21.97 1.55
N CYS A 145 -1.82 -20.85 2.18
CA CYS A 145 -0.46 -20.33 2.32
C CYS A 145 -0.43 -19.32 3.47
N SER A 146 0.75 -18.77 3.74
CA SER A 146 0.87 -17.59 4.60
C SER A 146 1.73 -16.54 3.94
N ASP A 147 1.60 -15.30 4.41
CA ASP A 147 2.50 -14.22 4.05
C ASP A 147 3.13 -13.58 5.28
N THR A 148 4.29 -12.97 5.04
CA THR A 148 4.82 -11.90 5.89
C THR A 148 4.62 -10.59 5.16
N THR A 149 3.88 -9.66 5.76
CA THR A 149 3.65 -8.31 5.21
C THR A 149 4.33 -7.28 6.10
N SER A 150 5.29 -6.54 5.54
CA SER A 150 5.85 -5.32 6.12
C SER A 150 5.22 -4.08 5.48
N ILE A 151 4.79 -3.14 6.32
CA ILE A 151 4.24 -1.84 5.93
C ILE A 151 5.06 -0.77 6.63
N LYS A 152 5.92 -0.08 5.88
CA LYS A 152 6.73 1.05 6.38
C LYS A 152 6.06 2.37 6.02
N PHE A 153 5.88 3.23 7.01
CA PHE A 153 5.37 4.58 6.86
C PHE A 153 6.53 5.59 6.85
N MET A 154 6.41 6.62 6.02
CA MET A 154 7.46 7.61 5.79
C MET A 154 6.91 9.03 5.79
N SER A 155 7.63 9.94 6.48
CA SER A 155 7.48 11.39 6.31
C SER A 155 8.49 11.85 5.26
N LEU A 156 8.01 12.37 4.14
CA LEU A 156 8.85 12.81 3.01
C LEU A 156 9.00 14.34 3.01
N PRO A 157 9.95 14.91 2.25
CA PRO A 157 10.09 16.35 2.08
C PRO A 157 8.80 17.04 1.64
N ASN A 158 8.70 18.34 1.91
CA ASN A 158 7.56 19.19 1.51
C ASN A 158 6.18 18.68 1.99
N GLY A 159 6.16 17.94 3.10
CA GLY A 159 4.94 17.38 3.68
C GLY A 159 4.44 16.11 2.98
N GLY A 160 5.23 15.54 2.06
CA GLY A 160 4.91 14.26 1.44
C GLY A 160 4.79 13.13 2.46
N ARG A 161 4.00 12.11 2.12
CA ARG A 161 3.75 10.93 2.96
C ARG A 161 3.93 9.69 2.11
N GLY A 162 4.61 8.69 2.63
CA GLY A 162 4.89 7.45 1.93
C GLY A 162 4.40 6.22 2.68
N ILE A 163 3.95 5.22 1.92
CA ILE A 163 3.68 3.86 2.38
C ILE A 163 4.50 2.95 1.49
N ASP A 164 5.35 2.13 2.08
CA ASP A 164 6.10 1.08 1.42
C ASP A 164 5.57 -0.27 1.91
N TYR A 165 5.31 -1.17 0.96
CA TYR A 165 4.67 -2.47 1.18
C TYR A 165 5.62 -3.55 0.66
N THR A 166 6.06 -4.42 1.56
CA THR A 166 6.85 -5.62 1.20
C THR A 166 6.08 -6.84 1.62
N VAL A 167 5.80 -7.74 0.69
CA VAL A 167 5.08 -8.98 0.95
C VAL A 167 5.92 -10.18 0.55
N THR A 168 6.12 -11.10 1.49
CA THR A 168 6.77 -12.40 1.24
C THR A 168 5.74 -13.49 1.43
N LEU A 169 5.28 -14.09 0.33
CA LEU A 169 4.42 -15.25 0.33
C LEU A 169 5.22 -16.53 0.60
N ARG A 170 4.62 -17.47 1.33
CA ARG A 170 5.24 -18.73 1.73
C ARG A 170 4.26 -19.87 1.52
N ALA A 171 4.71 -20.89 0.79
CA ALA A 171 4.02 -22.16 0.62
C ALA A 171 4.09 -22.99 1.91
N THR A 172 3.31 -22.58 2.92
CA THR A 172 3.32 -23.20 4.27
C THR A 172 2.42 -24.41 4.40
N ASN A 173 1.57 -24.69 3.40
CA ASN A 173 0.70 -25.86 3.39
C ASN A 173 0.61 -26.47 1.98
N GLY A 174 1.72 -27.05 1.51
CA GLY A 174 1.81 -27.63 0.18
C GLY A 174 2.01 -26.60 -0.93
N ASP A 175 1.80 -27.01 -2.17
CA ASP A 175 1.99 -26.16 -3.34
C ASP A 175 1.02 -24.99 -3.37
N VAL A 176 1.53 -23.82 -3.79
CA VAL A 176 0.74 -22.60 -3.94
C VAL A 176 0.84 -22.13 -5.38
N LYS A 177 -0.24 -22.31 -6.13
CA LYS A 177 -0.38 -21.85 -7.50
C LYS A 177 -1.11 -20.52 -7.54
N PHE A 178 -0.47 -19.52 -8.14
CA PHE A 178 -1.11 -18.27 -8.53
C PHE A 178 -1.61 -18.43 -9.98
N GLY A 179 -2.92 -18.38 -10.16
CA GLY A 179 -3.58 -18.55 -11.46
C GLY A 179 -3.74 -17.23 -12.21
N ASP A 180 -4.03 -17.33 -13.50
CA ASP A 180 -4.40 -16.16 -14.30
C ASP A 180 -5.75 -15.62 -13.86
N THR A 181 -5.80 -14.31 -13.64
CA THR A 181 -7.01 -13.62 -13.24
C THR A 181 -7.05 -12.24 -13.86
N LYS A 182 -8.26 -11.71 -14.07
CA LYS A 182 -8.46 -10.31 -14.46
C LYS A 182 -8.17 -9.34 -13.31
N GLU A 183 -7.99 -9.86 -12.10
CA GLU A 183 -7.70 -9.10 -10.89
C GLU A 183 -6.18 -9.01 -10.64
N GLY A 184 -5.74 -8.01 -9.90
CA GLY A 184 -4.33 -7.86 -9.51
C GLY A 184 -4.00 -8.51 -8.17
N SER A 185 -2.85 -8.11 -7.61
CA SER A 185 -2.48 -8.44 -6.23
C SER A 185 -2.57 -7.23 -5.30
N MET A 186 -1.70 -6.25 -5.52
CA MET A 186 -1.72 -4.98 -4.79
C MET A 186 -2.87 -4.10 -5.31
N GLY A 187 -3.82 -3.76 -4.45
CA GLY A 187 -4.95 -2.91 -4.79
C GLY A 187 -4.83 -1.53 -4.14
N ILE A 188 -5.09 -0.48 -4.92
CA ILE A 188 -5.31 0.89 -4.42
C ILE A 188 -6.58 1.43 -5.08
N ARG A 189 -7.67 1.51 -4.33
CA ARG A 189 -8.93 2.08 -4.81
C ARG A 189 -8.97 3.58 -4.54
N THR A 190 -8.66 4.34 -5.58
CA THR A 190 -8.48 5.79 -5.51
C THR A 190 -9.78 6.55 -5.29
N HIS A 191 -9.64 7.76 -4.73
CA HIS A 191 -10.72 8.72 -4.56
C HIS A 191 -11.52 8.94 -5.86
N PRO A 192 -12.85 9.14 -5.84
CA PRO A 192 -13.66 9.33 -7.04
C PRO A 192 -13.16 10.42 -8.00
N ALA A 193 -12.60 11.50 -7.47
CA ALA A 193 -12.01 12.58 -8.26
C ALA A 193 -10.77 12.15 -9.08
N LEU A 194 -10.07 11.08 -8.69
CA LEU A 194 -8.92 10.55 -9.41
C LEU A 194 -9.29 9.53 -10.50
N ARG A 195 -10.58 9.22 -10.65
CA ARG A 195 -11.06 8.35 -11.74
C ARG A 195 -10.86 9.02 -13.10
N MET A 196 -10.82 8.20 -14.16
CA MET A 196 -10.76 8.69 -15.54
C MET A 196 -12.15 9.06 -16.11
N LYS A 197 -13.21 8.54 -15.49
CA LYS A 197 -14.61 8.76 -15.91
C LYS A 197 -15.50 8.92 -14.68
N GLY A 198 -16.60 9.64 -14.83
CA GLY A 198 -17.64 9.84 -13.81
C GLY A 198 -17.91 11.31 -13.51
N LYS A 199 -19.04 11.59 -12.84
CA LYS A 199 -19.56 12.95 -12.63
C LYS A 199 -18.58 13.90 -11.91
N VAL A 200 -17.72 13.35 -11.04
CA VAL A 200 -16.75 14.13 -10.24
C VAL A 200 -15.30 13.87 -10.63
N ALA A 201 -15.06 13.14 -11.73
CA ALA A 201 -13.72 12.76 -12.17
C ALA A 201 -12.97 13.99 -12.70
N THR A 202 -11.82 14.30 -12.12
CA THR A 202 -10.91 15.37 -12.54
C THR A 202 -9.47 14.85 -12.71
N GLY A 203 -9.24 13.56 -12.52
CA GLY A 203 -7.94 12.92 -12.53
C GLY A 203 -7.37 12.76 -13.93
N LYS A 204 -6.04 12.61 -13.99
CA LYS A 204 -5.30 12.22 -15.19
C LYS A 204 -4.38 11.07 -14.83
N ALA A 205 -4.23 10.12 -15.74
CA ALA A 205 -3.31 9.00 -15.60
C ALA A 205 -2.30 9.02 -16.76
N ILE A 206 -1.06 8.62 -16.46
CA ILE A 206 -0.01 8.37 -17.44
C ILE A 206 0.81 7.17 -16.95
N ASN A 207 1.22 6.27 -17.84
CA ASN A 207 2.15 5.19 -17.52
C ASN A 207 3.56 5.49 -18.07
N ASN A 208 4.52 4.62 -17.75
CA ASN A 208 5.93 4.75 -18.18
C ASN A 208 6.12 4.69 -19.71
N ASN A 209 5.14 4.16 -20.45
CA ASN A 209 5.14 4.15 -21.91
C ASN A 209 4.52 5.42 -22.51
N GLY A 210 4.14 6.40 -21.69
CA GLY A 210 3.50 7.64 -22.15
C GLY A 210 2.02 7.50 -22.50
N VAL A 211 1.41 6.32 -22.30
CA VAL A 211 -0.03 6.13 -22.49
C VAL A 211 -0.76 6.93 -21.43
N SER A 212 -1.80 7.66 -21.82
CA SER A 212 -2.56 8.53 -20.93
C SER A 212 -4.06 8.26 -20.93
N GLY A 213 -4.74 8.70 -19.86
CA GLY A 213 -6.19 8.63 -19.72
C GLY A 213 -6.73 7.20 -19.67
N GLY A 214 -7.84 6.95 -20.37
CA GLY A 214 -8.53 5.64 -20.36
C GLY A 214 -7.78 4.51 -21.06
N GLY A 215 -6.69 4.81 -21.78
CA GLY A 215 -5.79 3.79 -22.34
C GLY A 215 -4.81 3.22 -21.32
N VAL A 216 -4.67 3.86 -20.15
CA VAL A 216 -3.89 3.30 -19.04
C VAL A 216 -4.67 2.12 -18.47
N TRP A 217 -4.12 0.92 -18.61
CA TRP A 217 -4.70 -0.33 -18.15
C TRP A 217 -3.78 -0.99 -17.10
N GLY A 218 -4.37 -1.51 -16.03
CA GLY A 218 -3.71 -2.08 -14.86
C GLY A 218 -4.58 -2.00 -13.60
#